data_AF-A0A830GVV1-F1
#
_entry.id   AF-A0A830GVV1-F1
#
_cell.length_a   1.000
_cell.length_b   1.000
_cell.length_c   1.000
_cell.angle_alpha   90.00
_cell.angle_beta   90.00
_cell.angle_gamma   90.00
#
_symmetry.space_group_name_H-M   'P 1'
#
loop_
_entity.id
_entity.type
_entity.pdbx_description
1 polymer ?
#
loop_
_entity_poly.entity_id
_entity_poly.type
_entity_poly.pdbx_seq_one_letter_code
_entity_poly.pdbx_strand_id
1 'polypeptide(L)'
;MVIAAIAAVLVVAAVVLVVTIKRPAVPVPSTSTISPPPISTTSTPSKSNATQLLLDEFNYGVSDWNQWACIYHNYSAADALSAINQSYVINLYYNIQYENTKNITYELAYPGLIHGYLTAKYPQCSLSLSLNESLHEVSGALSEINKTASALGIPSNELGTPLFVIFNNSTGTFTYVIGATPNAINSTLNVLHGGGTKASAAQLSLLRGLARSEYSLYFSRGSNTTVIEMLDPVCPFCAAFYYQYGGEMESLPVNLLFLYFPTHVMDYYYSALQG
;
A
#
# COMPACT_ATOMS: atom_id res chain seq x y z
N MET A 1 -12.10 -36.13 6.06
CA MET A 1 -12.19 -35.12 7.15
C MET A 1 -11.12 -34.02 7.09
N VAL A 2 -9.97 -34.22 6.43
CA VAL A 2 -8.90 -33.20 6.32
C VAL A 2 -9.24 -32.06 5.33
N ILE A 3 -10.08 -32.32 4.31
CA ILE A 3 -10.44 -31.34 3.27
C ILE A 3 -11.39 -30.23 3.79
N ALA A 4 -12.24 -30.53 4.77
CA ALA A 4 -13.22 -29.58 5.33
C ALA A 4 -12.58 -28.55 6.29
N ALA A 5 -11.49 -28.91 6.97
CA ALA A 5 -10.77 -28.00 7.86
C ALA A 5 -9.88 -26.98 7.12
N ILE A 6 -9.60 -27.19 5.83
CA ILE A 6 -8.58 -26.46 5.07
C ILE A 6 -9.19 -25.36 4.19
N ALA A 7 -10.35 -25.63 3.59
CA ALA A 7 -11.19 -24.56 3.04
C ALA A 7 -11.56 -23.55 4.14
N ALA A 8 -11.72 -24.03 5.38
CA ALA A 8 -11.97 -23.19 6.53
C ALA A 8 -10.78 -22.27 6.89
N VAL A 9 -9.52 -22.53 6.56
CA VAL A 9 -8.40 -21.62 6.93
C VAL A 9 -8.25 -20.46 5.95
N LEU A 10 -8.48 -20.66 4.65
CA LEU A 10 -8.50 -19.57 3.68
C LEU A 10 -9.80 -18.79 3.75
N VAL A 11 -10.93 -19.49 3.96
CA VAL A 11 -12.17 -18.84 4.36
C VAL A 11 -11.94 -18.12 5.67
N VAL A 12 -11.29 -18.65 6.71
CA VAL A 12 -11.03 -17.93 7.96
C VAL A 12 -9.98 -16.83 7.80
N ALA A 13 -8.97 -16.88 6.94
CA ALA A 13 -8.06 -15.75 6.74
C ALA A 13 -8.72 -14.63 5.94
N ALA A 14 -9.46 -14.98 4.88
CA ALA A 14 -10.27 -14.03 4.11
C ALA A 14 -11.51 -13.57 4.89
N VAL A 15 -12.10 -14.39 5.74
CA VAL A 15 -13.23 -14.09 6.65
C VAL A 15 -12.72 -13.41 7.89
N VAL A 16 -11.51 -13.65 8.40
CA VAL A 16 -10.91 -12.83 9.46
C VAL A 16 -10.61 -11.48 8.84
N LEU A 17 -9.90 -11.38 7.71
CA LEU A 17 -9.75 -10.12 7.00
C LEU A 17 -11.12 -9.46 6.76
N VAL A 18 -12.11 -10.14 6.20
CA VAL A 18 -13.46 -9.60 5.95
C VAL A 18 -14.32 -9.37 7.21
N VAL A 19 -14.15 -10.10 8.32
CA VAL A 19 -14.95 -9.99 9.56
C VAL A 19 -14.35 -8.97 10.50
N THR A 20 -13.03 -8.98 10.63
CA THR A 20 -12.23 -7.90 11.20
C THR A 20 -12.59 -6.59 10.49
N ILE A 21 -12.77 -6.63 9.17
CA ILE A 21 -13.15 -5.46 8.37
C ILE A 21 -14.65 -5.15 8.36
N LYS A 22 -15.52 -6.15 8.53
CA LYS A 22 -16.96 -5.95 8.76
C LYS A 22 -17.30 -5.48 10.16
N ARG A 23 -16.33 -5.35 11.07
CA ARG A 23 -16.56 -4.60 12.31
C ARG A 23 -16.96 -3.17 11.93
N PRO A 24 -17.93 -2.56 12.64
CA PRO A 24 -18.24 -1.15 12.42
C PRO A 24 -16.93 -0.36 12.51
N ALA A 25 -16.68 0.48 11.50
CA ALA A 25 -15.47 1.29 11.43
C ALA A 25 -15.23 1.95 12.79
N VAL A 26 -14.02 1.84 13.30
CA VAL A 26 -13.60 2.69 14.42
C VAL A 26 -13.79 4.13 13.94
N PRO A 27 -14.52 4.99 14.69
CA PRO A 27 -14.69 6.38 14.31
C PRO A 27 -13.34 6.99 13.98
N VAL A 28 -13.21 7.59 12.80
CA VAL A 28 -12.00 8.32 12.43
C VAL A 28 -11.75 9.35 13.54
N PRO A 29 -10.55 9.36 14.13
CA PRO A 29 -10.29 10.18 15.30
C PRO A 29 -10.39 11.64 14.91
N SER A 30 -10.93 12.45 15.82
CA SER A 30 -10.70 13.88 15.77
C SER A 30 -9.18 14.13 15.85
N THR A 31 -8.72 15.17 15.14
CA THR A 31 -7.32 15.59 14.95
C THR A 31 -6.43 15.63 16.22
N SER A 32 -7.03 15.52 17.40
CA SER A 32 -6.43 15.53 18.75
C SER A 32 -5.58 14.31 19.14
N THR A 33 -5.45 13.25 18.33
CA THR A 33 -4.66 12.05 18.68
C THR A 33 -3.44 11.77 17.79
N ILE A 34 -3.24 12.54 16.71
CA ILE A 34 -2.12 12.34 15.78
C ILE A 34 -1.39 13.69 15.69
N SER A 35 -0.13 13.74 16.12
CA SER A 35 0.72 14.95 16.08
C SER A 35 1.83 14.81 15.03
N PRO A 36 1.57 15.06 13.75
CA PRO A 36 2.62 15.20 12.74
C PRO A 36 3.08 16.67 12.64
N PRO A 37 4.24 16.92 12.03
CA PRO A 37 4.80 18.28 11.88
C PRO A 37 3.85 19.18 11.08
N PRO A 38 3.71 20.48 11.42
CA PRO A 38 2.80 21.38 10.72
C PRO A 38 3.26 21.70 9.27
N ILE A 39 2.31 21.79 8.33
CA ILE A 39 2.55 22.37 7.00
C ILE A 39 2.41 23.89 7.08
N SER A 40 3.36 24.61 6.47
CA SER A 40 3.24 26.06 6.25
C SER A 40 2.24 26.32 5.12
N THR A 41 1.05 26.85 5.46
CA THR A 41 -0.09 27.01 4.53
C THR A 41 -0.20 28.40 3.88
N THR A 42 0.83 29.25 4.00
CA THR A 42 0.72 30.69 3.75
C THR A 42 0.95 31.16 2.30
N SER A 43 1.08 30.27 1.31
CA SER A 43 1.27 30.70 -0.08
C SER A 43 0.57 29.79 -1.09
N THR A 44 -0.32 30.37 -1.91
CA THR A 44 -0.74 29.76 -3.17
C THR A 44 0.49 29.65 -4.09
N PRO A 45 0.92 28.45 -4.49
CA PRO A 45 2.08 28.31 -5.37
C PRO A 45 1.81 28.99 -6.71
N SER A 46 2.81 29.69 -7.26
CA SER A 46 2.77 30.06 -8.68
C SER A 46 2.75 28.80 -9.55
N LYS A 47 2.33 28.91 -10.82
CA LYS A 47 2.25 27.78 -11.75
C LYS A 47 3.57 26.99 -11.85
N SER A 48 4.72 27.68 -11.93
CA SER A 48 6.05 27.05 -11.92
C SER A 48 6.35 26.32 -10.62
N ASN A 49 5.89 26.86 -9.49
CA ASN A 49 6.10 26.26 -8.17
C ASN A 49 5.17 25.04 -7.97
N ALA A 50 3.99 25.02 -8.59
CA ALA A 50 3.08 23.88 -8.55
C ALA A 50 3.64 22.68 -9.34
N THR A 51 4.17 22.91 -10.55
CA THR A 51 4.82 21.84 -11.33
C THR A 51 6.02 21.26 -10.58
N GLN A 52 6.88 22.10 -10.00
CA GLN A 52 8.04 21.61 -9.25
C GLN A 52 7.61 20.85 -8.00
N LEU A 53 6.62 21.35 -7.25
CA LEU A 53 6.06 20.64 -6.09
C LEU A 53 5.57 19.24 -6.50
N LEU A 54 4.78 19.13 -7.56
CA LEU A 54 4.28 17.83 -8.02
C LEU A 54 5.41 16.86 -8.42
N LEU A 55 6.48 17.36 -9.05
CA LEU A 55 7.65 16.54 -9.38
C LEU A 55 8.45 16.13 -8.13
N ASP A 56 8.55 17.00 -7.13
CA ASP A 56 9.20 16.69 -5.86
C ASP A 56 8.39 15.62 -5.10
N GLU A 57 7.08 15.77 -5.00
CA GLU A 57 6.17 14.82 -4.34
C GLU A 57 6.10 13.47 -5.06
N PHE A 58 6.16 13.47 -6.40
CA PHE A 58 6.39 12.26 -7.19
C PHE A 58 7.67 11.54 -6.75
N ASN A 59 8.80 12.25 -6.72
CA ASN A 59 10.08 11.66 -6.33
C ASN A 59 10.07 11.18 -4.87
N TYR A 60 9.47 11.93 -3.95
CA TYR A 60 9.32 11.50 -2.56
C TYR A 60 8.52 10.20 -2.45
N GLY A 61 7.38 10.09 -3.14
CA GLY A 61 6.58 8.86 -3.15
C GLY A 61 7.35 7.63 -3.67
N VAL A 62 8.22 7.79 -4.66
CA VAL A 62 9.09 6.70 -5.14
C VAL A 62 10.25 6.41 -4.16
N SER A 63 10.88 7.46 -3.64
CA SER A 63 11.93 7.33 -2.63
C SER A 63 11.44 6.62 -1.37
N ASP A 64 10.20 6.86 -0.93
CA ASP A 64 9.66 6.27 0.30
C ASP A 64 9.52 4.76 0.22
N TRP A 65 9.11 4.22 -0.93
CA TRP A 65 9.15 2.77 -1.17
C TRP A 65 10.57 2.20 -1.02
N ASN A 66 11.54 2.86 -1.64
CA ASN A 66 12.94 2.45 -1.59
C ASN A 66 13.54 2.58 -0.19
N GLN A 67 13.11 3.58 0.58
CA GLN A 67 13.46 3.73 1.99
C GLN A 67 12.90 2.58 2.82
N TRP A 68 11.65 2.17 2.61
CA TRP A 68 11.08 0.99 3.28
C TRP A 68 11.85 -0.29 2.96
N ALA A 69 12.25 -0.48 1.70
CA ALA A 69 13.09 -1.60 1.29
C ALA A 69 14.46 -1.56 1.98
N CYS A 70 15.10 -0.39 2.03
CA CYS A 70 16.35 -0.21 2.75
C CYS A 70 16.21 -0.53 4.25
N ILE A 71 15.14 -0.05 4.90
CA ILE A 71 14.87 -0.30 6.33
C ILE A 71 14.68 -1.80 6.56
N TYR A 72 13.93 -2.47 5.68
CA TYR A 72 13.71 -3.91 5.73
C TYR A 72 15.02 -4.71 5.69
N HIS A 73 15.95 -4.32 4.82
CA HIS A 73 17.22 -5.02 4.63
C HIS A 73 18.31 -4.65 5.65
N ASN A 74 18.37 -3.40 6.11
CA ASN A 74 19.47 -2.90 6.94
C ASN A 74 19.14 -2.74 8.42
N TYR A 75 17.86 -2.69 8.79
CA TYR A 75 17.42 -2.57 10.19
C TYR A 75 16.73 -3.86 10.64
N SER A 76 15.44 -3.98 10.38
CA SER A 76 14.68 -5.20 10.64
C SER A 76 13.33 -5.20 9.91
N ALA A 77 12.75 -6.39 9.75
CA ALA A 77 11.39 -6.55 9.25
C ALA A 77 10.34 -5.84 10.13
N ALA A 78 10.56 -5.79 11.45
CA ALA A 78 9.66 -5.08 12.37
C ALA A 78 9.77 -3.56 12.20
N ASP A 79 10.98 -3.03 12.02
CA ASP A 79 11.20 -1.61 11.75
C ASP A 79 10.57 -1.18 10.42
N ALA A 80 10.67 -2.00 9.38
CA ALA A 80 10.04 -1.72 8.09
C ALA A 80 8.52 -1.70 8.19
N LEU A 81 7.89 -2.67 8.87
CA LEU A 81 6.45 -2.65 9.12
C LEU A 81 6.02 -1.41 9.90
N SER A 82 6.77 -1.06 10.95
CA SER A 82 6.52 0.14 11.74
C SER A 82 6.65 1.42 10.90
N ALA A 83 7.64 1.50 10.00
CA ALA A 83 7.83 2.63 9.10
C ALA A 83 6.68 2.77 8.08
N ILE A 84 6.24 1.66 7.47
CA ILE A 84 5.10 1.63 6.55
C ILE A 84 3.83 2.09 7.26
N ASN A 85 3.52 1.50 8.41
CA ASN A 85 2.35 1.83 9.20
C ASN A 85 2.35 3.34 9.58
N GLN A 86 3.50 3.85 10.05
CA GLN A 86 3.58 5.25 10.44
C GLN A 86 3.51 6.23 9.26
N SER A 87 3.97 5.82 8.08
CA SER A 87 3.80 6.58 6.84
C SER A 87 2.32 6.74 6.49
N TYR A 88 1.53 5.67 6.63
CA TYR A 88 0.08 5.73 6.43
C TYR A 88 -0.67 6.49 7.52
N VAL A 89 -0.19 6.51 8.76
CA VAL A 89 -0.72 7.39 9.81
C VAL A 89 -0.52 8.86 9.46
N ILE A 90 0.65 9.23 8.92
CA ILE A 90 0.92 10.58 8.42
C ILE A 90 -0.03 10.91 7.26
N ASN A 91 -0.11 10.05 6.25
CA ASN A 91 -1.02 10.21 5.11
C ASN A 91 -2.48 10.45 5.57
N LEU A 92 -3.00 9.62 6.48
CA LEU A 92 -4.37 9.75 6.98
C LEU A 92 -4.61 11.10 7.68
N TYR A 93 -3.67 11.53 8.53
CA TYR A 93 -3.80 12.83 9.18
C TYR A 93 -4.01 13.94 8.15
N TYR A 94 -3.21 13.91 7.08
CA TYR A 94 -3.25 14.93 6.04
C TYR A 94 -4.52 14.87 5.19
N ASN A 95 -5.02 13.67 4.91
CA ASN A 95 -6.34 13.52 4.30
C ASN A 95 -7.45 14.11 5.19
N ILE A 96 -7.40 13.92 6.51
CA ILE A 96 -8.37 14.50 7.44
C ILE A 96 -8.27 16.05 7.45
N GLN A 97 -7.05 16.60 7.41
CA GLN A 97 -6.87 18.06 7.33
C GLN A 97 -7.43 18.63 6.03
N TYR A 98 -7.17 17.96 4.90
CA TYR A 98 -7.79 18.32 3.63
C TYR A 98 -9.31 18.28 3.73
N GLU A 99 -9.90 17.20 4.25
CA GLU A 99 -11.36 17.09 4.36
C GLU A 99 -11.99 18.20 5.21
N ASN A 100 -11.32 18.59 6.31
CA ASN A 100 -11.81 19.64 7.21
C ASN A 100 -11.64 21.06 6.66
N THR A 101 -10.58 21.32 5.89
CA THR A 101 -10.21 22.68 5.47
C THR A 101 -10.45 22.95 3.99
N LYS A 102 -10.56 21.89 3.19
CA LYS A 102 -10.52 21.89 1.72
C LYS A 102 -9.28 22.57 1.14
N ASN A 103 -8.19 22.60 1.90
CA ASN A 103 -6.91 23.11 1.45
C ASN A 103 -6.10 21.99 0.75
N ILE A 104 -6.03 22.06 -0.58
CA ILE A 104 -5.36 21.08 -1.44
C ILE A 104 -3.89 20.83 -1.10
N THR A 105 -3.22 21.77 -0.42
CA THR A 105 -1.82 21.60 0.02
C THR A 105 -1.66 20.37 0.91
N TYR A 106 -2.67 20.05 1.73
CA TYR A 106 -2.64 18.87 2.59
C TYR A 106 -2.73 17.57 1.80
N GLU A 107 -3.44 17.55 0.66
CA GLU A 107 -3.52 16.39 -0.22
C GLU A 107 -2.28 16.23 -1.09
N LEU A 108 -1.58 17.33 -1.41
CA LEU A 108 -0.41 17.32 -2.29
C LEU A 108 0.93 17.07 -1.57
N ALA A 109 1.14 17.65 -0.39
CA ALA A 109 2.49 17.74 0.19
C ALA A 109 2.81 16.67 1.25
N TYR A 110 1.88 15.75 1.53
CA TYR A 110 2.12 14.73 2.54
C TYR A 110 3.20 13.69 2.16
N PRO A 111 3.46 13.34 0.87
CA PRO A 111 4.58 12.46 0.53
C PRO A 111 5.93 13.02 1.03
N GLY A 112 6.18 14.32 0.85
CA GLY A 112 7.38 14.98 1.36
C GLY A 112 7.49 14.96 2.89
N LEU A 113 6.37 14.91 3.61
CA LEU A 113 6.36 14.77 5.06
C LEU A 113 6.64 13.34 5.52
N ILE A 114 6.14 12.33 4.80
CA ILE A 114 6.51 10.94 5.00
C ILE A 114 8.02 10.80 4.77
N HIS A 115 8.51 11.34 3.64
CA HIS A 115 9.91 11.33 3.29
C HIS A 115 10.80 11.97 4.37
N GLY A 116 10.42 13.15 4.85
CA GLY A 116 11.13 13.85 5.93
C GLY A 116 11.14 13.05 7.24
N TYR A 117 10.02 12.41 7.59
CA TYR A 117 9.94 11.51 8.75
C TYR A 117 10.89 10.31 8.61
N LEU A 118 10.87 9.62 7.46
CA LEU A 118 11.70 8.45 7.21
C LEU A 118 13.19 8.81 7.21
N THR A 119 13.57 9.90 6.55
CA THR A 119 14.97 10.39 6.52
C THR A 119 15.44 10.79 7.91
N ALA A 120 14.60 11.44 8.73
CA ALA A 120 14.98 11.82 10.08
C ALA A 120 15.17 10.60 11.01
N LYS A 121 14.31 9.59 10.87
CA LYS A 121 14.34 8.39 11.73
C LYS A 121 15.36 7.35 11.27
N TYR A 122 15.55 7.20 9.96
CA TYR A 122 16.42 6.20 9.33
C TYR A 122 17.39 6.87 8.34
N PRO A 123 18.31 7.74 8.82
CA PRO A 123 19.17 8.55 7.94
C PRO A 123 20.09 7.72 7.04
N GLN A 124 20.44 6.49 7.44
CA GLN A 124 21.24 5.57 6.62
C GLN A 124 20.48 5.02 5.41
N CYS A 125 19.16 5.14 5.40
CA CYS A 125 18.29 4.75 4.30
C CYS A 125 17.81 5.93 3.47
N SER A 126 18.17 7.16 3.83
CA SER A 126 17.77 8.34 3.07
C SER A 126 18.27 8.23 1.63
N LEU A 127 17.33 8.28 0.70
CA LEU A 127 17.58 8.12 -0.72
C LEU A 127 16.92 9.26 -1.50
N SER A 128 17.70 9.90 -2.35
CA SER A 128 17.21 10.87 -3.33
C SER A 128 17.45 10.30 -4.72
N LEU A 129 16.36 9.95 -5.40
CA LEU A 129 16.39 9.50 -6.79
C LEU A 129 16.26 10.71 -7.72
N SER A 130 16.95 10.68 -8.86
CA SER A 130 16.66 11.59 -9.96
C SER A 130 15.30 11.25 -10.58
N LEU A 131 14.68 12.22 -11.27
CA LEU A 131 13.39 12.01 -11.95
C LEU A 131 13.40 10.80 -12.90
N ASN A 132 14.50 10.59 -13.62
CA ASN A 132 14.64 9.46 -14.55
C ASN A 132 14.74 8.12 -13.82
N GLU A 133 15.43 8.06 -12.68
CA GLU A 133 15.49 6.85 -11.86
C GLU A 133 14.11 6.53 -11.27
N SER A 134 13.40 7.54 -10.76
CA SER A 134 12.02 7.38 -10.26
C SER A 134 11.07 6.86 -11.33
N LEU A 135 11.13 7.41 -12.56
CA LEU A 135 10.32 6.95 -13.68
C LEU A 135 10.65 5.52 -14.11
N HIS A 136 11.93 5.14 -14.08
CA HIS A 136 12.37 3.79 -14.40
C HIS A 136 11.82 2.78 -13.39
N GLU A 137 11.98 3.08 -12.10
CA GLU A 137 11.49 2.27 -10.98
C GLU A 137 9.99 2.02 -11.08
N VAL A 138 9.22 3.11 -11.24
CA VAL A 138 7.76 3.03 -11.35
C VAL A 138 7.32 2.26 -12.59
N SER A 139 7.97 2.47 -13.74
CA SER A 139 7.65 1.75 -14.97
C SER A 139 7.86 0.24 -14.83
N GLY A 140 8.95 -0.16 -14.15
CA GLY A 140 9.24 -1.55 -13.84
C GLY A 140 8.20 -2.18 -12.91
N ALA A 141 7.86 -1.49 -11.82
CA ALA A 141 6.84 -1.93 -10.87
C ALA A 141 5.45 -2.08 -11.53
N LEU A 142 5.02 -1.10 -12.33
CA LEU A 142 3.75 -1.17 -13.06
C LEU A 142 3.72 -2.32 -14.08
N SER A 143 4.85 -2.60 -14.75
CA SER A 143 4.98 -3.77 -15.63
C SER A 143 4.79 -5.07 -14.84
N GLU A 144 5.37 -5.19 -13.65
CA GLU A 144 5.25 -6.38 -12.80
C GLU A 144 3.81 -6.57 -12.28
N ILE A 145 3.14 -5.48 -11.90
CA ILE A 145 1.73 -5.50 -11.51
C ILE A 145 0.84 -5.95 -12.67
N ASN A 146 1.02 -5.38 -13.87
CA ASN A 146 0.22 -5.74 -15.04
C ASN A 146 0.39 -7.22 -15.43
N LYS A 147 1.63 -7.74 -15.37
CA LYS A 147 1.89 -9.18 -15.56
C LYS A 147 1.18 -10.02 -14.50
N THR A 148 1.25 -9.60 -13.24
CA THR A 148 0.61 -10.29 -12.11
C THR A 148 -0.90 -10.32 -12.26
N ALA A 149 -1.52 -9.17 -12.53
CA ALA A 149 -2.94 -9.02 -12.74
C ALA A 149 -3.45 -9.89 -13.90
N SER A 150 -2.78 -9.80 -15.05
CA SER A 150 -3.13 -10.59 -16.23
C SER A 150 -3.06 -12.09 -15.96
N ALA A 151 -1.99 -12.56 -15.31
CA ALA A 151 -1.82 -13.97 -14.99
C ALA A 151 -2.84 -14.49 -13.97
N LEU A 152 -3.28 -13.65 -13.03
CA LEU A 152 -4.29 -14.01 -12.03
C LEU A 152 -5.73 -13.78 -12.51
N GLY A 153 -5.92 -13.20 -13.70
CA GLY A 153 -7.23 -12.89 -14.26
C GLY A 153 -7.93 -11.71 -13.55
N ILE A 154 -7.16 -10.81 -12.93
CA ILE A 154 -7.69 -9.59 -12.31
C ILE A 154 -8.02 -8.61 -13.44
N PRO A 155 -9.28 -8.15 -13.59
CA PRO A 155 -9.64 -7.19 -14.62
C PRO A 155 -8.90 -5.86 -14.44
N SER A 156 -8.51 -5.20 -15.54
CA SER A 156 -7.74 -3.94 -15.46
C SER A 156 -8.52 -2.80 -14.80
N ASN A 157 -9.86 -2.78 -14.94
CA ASN A 157 -10.73 -1.81 -14.29
C ASN A 157 -10.90 -2.06 -12.78
N GLU A 158 -10.37 -3.18 -12.28
CA GLU A 158 -10.38 -3.58 -10.87
C GLU A 158 -8.97 -3.44 -10.25
N LEU A 159 -7.98 -2.99 -11.03
CA LEU A 159 -6.67 -2.60 -10.51
C LEU A 159 -6.78 -1.23 -9.85
N GLY A 160 -6.92 -1.28 -8.53
CA GLY A 160 -6.89 -0.13 -7.66
C GLY A 160 -6.31 -0.53 -6.31
N THR A 161 -6.32 0.40 -5.37
CA THR A 161 -5.72 0.16 -4.05
C THR A 161 -6.68 0.59 -2.94
N PRO A 162 -6.73 -0.16 -1.82
CA PRO A 162 -5.94 -1.37 -1.54
C PRO A 162 -6.44 -2.64 -2.28
N LEU A 163 -5.53 -3.45 -2.83
CA LEU A 163 -5.85 -4.72 -3.51
C LEU A 163 -5.02 -5.85 -2.90
N PHE A 164 -5.67 -6.94 -2.52
CA PHE A 164 -5.06 -8.09 -1.86
C PHE A 164 -5.18 -9.35 -2.69
N VAL A 165 -4.13 -10.16 -2.73
CA VAL A 165 -4.14 -11.54 -3.22
C VAL A 165 -3.75 -12.46 -2.08
N ILE A 166 -4.63 -13.40 -1.72
CA ILE A 166 -4.39 -14.36 -0.64
C ILE A 166 -4.18 -15.72 -1.29
N PHE A 167 -3.01 -16.33 -1.08
CA PHE A 167 -2.72 -17.65 -1.62
C PHE A 167 -2.19 -18.60 -0.55
N ASN A 168 -2.52 -19.88 -0.70
CA ASN A 168 -1.98 -20.93 0.14
C ASN A 168 -1.01 -21.81 -0.66
N ASN A 169 0.23 -21.87 -0.20
CA ASN A 169 1.33 -22.52 -0.89
C ASN A 169 1.22 -24.05 -0.90
N SER A 170 0.58 -24.66 0.10
CA SER A 170 0.46 -26.12 0.21
C SER A 170 -0.69 -26.66 -0.64
N THR A 171 -1.80 -25.92 -0.74
CA THR A 171 -2.97 -26.32 -1.55
C THR A 171 -2.93 -25.78 -2.97
N GLY A 172 -2.17 -24.70 -3.21
CA GLY A 172 -2.15 -23.96 -4.46
C GLY A 172 -3.45 -23.19 -4.73
N THR A 173 -4.30 -22.96 -3.72
CA THR A 173 -5.54 -22.19 -3.88
C THR A 173 -5.28 -20.71 -3.61
N PHE A 174 -5.95 -19.83 -4.37
CA PHE A 174 -5.84 -18.38 -4.18
C PHE A 174 -7.19 -17.68 -4.35
N THR A 175 -7.28 -16.48 -3.77
CA THR A 175 -8.38 -15.51 -3.93
C THR A 175 -7.78 -14.12 -4.04
N TYR A 176 -8.51 -13.16 -4.61
CA TYR A 176 -8.18 -11.75 -4.47
C TYR A 176 -9.34 -10.98 -3.83
N VAL A 177 -9.02 -9.85 -3.22
CA VAL A 177 -9.96 -9.00 -2.47
C VAL A 177 -9.65 -7.56 -2.81
N ILE A 178 -10.67 -6.80 -3.18
CA ILE A 178 -10.52 -5.39 -3.56
C ILE A 178 -11.08 -4.55 -2.44
N GLY A 179 -10.25 -3.65 -1.94
CA GLY A 179 -10.59 -2.78 -0.85
C GLY A 179 -10.80 -1.33 -1.26
N ALA A 180 -11.77 -0.74 -0.57
CA ALA A 180 -12.24 0.63 -0.65
C ALA A 180 -12.94 1.06 -1.95
N THR A 181 -14.26 1.26 -1.82
CA THR A 181 -15.03 2.18 -2.66
C THR A 181 -14.77 3.65 -2.24
N PRO A 182 -15.16 4.68 -3.03
CA PRO A 182 -14.65 6.06 -2.97
C PRO A 182 -14.91 6.90 -1.70
N ASN A 183 -15.26 6.30 -0.57
CA ASN A 183 -15.34 6.98 0.72
C ASN A 183 -14.56 6.17 1.77
N ALA A 184 -13.27 6.48 1.90
CA ALA A 184 -12.29 5.79 2.76
C ALA A 184 -12.74 5.64 4.24
N ILE A 185 -13.63 6.52 4.69
CA ILE A 185 -14.17 6.55 6.06
C ILE A 185 -15.27 5.48 6.27
N ASN A 186 -15.93 5.02 5.19
CA ASN A 186 -17.02 4.05 5.22
C ASN A 186 -16.77 2.85 4.27
N SER A 187 -15.50 2.56 3.96
CA SER A 187 -15.15 1.54 2.97
C SER A 187 -15.62 0.15 3.39
N THR A 188 -16.49 -0.45 2.58
CA THR A 188 -16.75 -1.90 2.61
C THR A 188 -15.80 -2.58 1.64
N LEU A 189 -15.01 -3.56 2.08
CA LEU A 189 -14.29 -4.45 1.16
C LEU A 189 -15.30 -5.21 0.30
N ASN A 190 -15.17 -5.11 -1.02
CA ASN A 190 -15.89 -5.96 -1.94
C ASN A 190 -15.00 -7.15 -2.30
N VAL A 191 -15.43 -8.35 -1.90
CA VAL A 191 -14.79 -9.59 -2.38
C VAL A 191 -15.21 -9.80 -3.83
N LEU A 192 -14.47 -9.21 -4.74
CA LEU A 192 -14.64 -9.41 -6.17
C LEU A 192 -13.84 -10.65 -6.53
N HIS A 193 -14.52 -11.80 -6.53
CA HIS A 193 -14.03 -13.13 -6.97
C HIS A 193 -12.98 -13.85 -6.09
N GLY A 194 -13.13 -15.17 -6.00
CA GLY A 194 -12.00 -16.07 -5.73
C GLY A 194 -12.10 -17.06 -4.57
N GLY A 195 -13.28 -17.36 -4.02
CA GLY A 195 -13.41 -18.46 -3.07
C GLY A 195 -13.00 -19.82 -3.65
N GLY A 196 -11.71 -20.18 -3.61
CA GLY A 196 -11.22 -21.54 -3.79
C GLY A 196 -10.76 -21.98 -5.19
N THR A 197 -10.42 -21.07 -6.11
CA THR A 197 -9.81 -21.47 -7.39
C THR A 197 -8.41 -22.02 -7.17
N LYS A 198 -8.15 -23.23 -7.67
CA LYS A 198 -6.81 -23.82 -7.70
C LYS A 198 -5.99 -23.09 -8.76
N ALA A 199 -4.89 -22.48 -8.36
CA ALA A 199 -3.93 -21.87 -9.28
C ALA A 199 -3.39 -22.93 -10.25
N SER A 200 -3.23 -22.54 -11.51
CA SER A 200 -2.42 -23.30 -12.46
C SER A 200 -0.96 -23.36 -11.99
N ALA A 201 -0.17 -24.30 -12.52
CA ALA A 201 1.25 -24.40 -12.19
C ALA A 201 2.01 -23.09 -12.50
N ALA A 202 1.64 -22.40 -13.60
CA ALA A 202 2.20 -21.12 -13.97
C ALA A 202 1.84 -20.01 -12.96
N GLN A 203 0.56 -19.91 -12.56
CA GLN A 203 0.12 -18.95 -11.54
C GLN A 203 0.79 -19.18 -10.20
N LEU A 204 0.95 -20.44 -9.79
CA LEU A 204 1.62 -20.78 -8.54
C LEU A 204 3.12 -20.47 -8.60
N SER A 205 3.77 -20.71 -9.74
CA SER A 205 5.17 -20.33 -9.95
C SER A 205 5.35 -18.81 -9.88
N LEU A 206 4.44 -18.05 -10.48
CA LEU A 206 4.41 -16.60 -10.40
C LEU A 206 4.26 -16.12 -8.95
N LEU A 207 3.23 -16.57 -8.24
CA LEU A 207 2.96 -16.16 -6.85
C LEU A 207 4.13 -16.46 -5.91
N ARG A 208 4.83 -17.58 -6.11
CA ARG A 208 6.05 -17.93 -5.38
C ARG A 208 7.25 -17.07 -5.78
N GLY A 209 7.32 -16.68 -7.06
CA GLY A 209 8.35 -15.80 -7.60
C GLY A 209 8.24 -14.37 -7.08
N LEU A 210 7.03 -13.89 -6.81
CA LEU A 210 6.80 -12.54 -6.31
C LEU A 210 7.56 -12.24 -5.02
N ALA A 211 7.75 -13.20 -4.13
CA ALA A 211 8.53 -13.02 -2.89
C ALA A 211 10.04 -12.76 -3.13
N ARG A 212 10.49 -12.86 -4.38
CA ARG A 212 11.87 -12.59 -4.82
C ARG A 212 11.93 -11.42 -5.81
N SER A 213 10.80 -10.77 -6.08
CA SER A 213 10.76 -9.58 -6.92
C SER A 213 11.49 -8.43 -6.21
N GLU A 214 12.24 -7.63 -6.97
CA GLU A 214 12.85 -6.40 -6.47
C GLU A 214 11.80 -5.37 -6.02
N TYR A 215 10.58 -5.48 -6.56
CA TYR A 215 9.44 -4.66 -6.19
C TYR A 215 8.64 -5.23 -5.02
N SER A 216 9.21 -6.15 -4.23
CA SER A 216 8.51 -6.80 -3.14
C SER A 216 9.21 -6.73 -1.79
N LEU A 217 8.41 -6.65 -0.72
CA LEU A 217 8.86 -6.81 0.66
C LEU A 217 8.14 -8.01 1.27
N TYR A 218 8.89 -9.08 1.59
CA TYR A 218 8.32 -10.34 2.08
C TYR A 218 8.57 -10.56 3.58
N PHE A 219 7.51 -10.54 4.37
CA PHE A 219 7.53 -10.73 5.81
C PHE A 219 7.09 -12.16 6.15
N SER A 220 8.07 -13.07 6.24
CA SER A 220 7.82 -14.48 6.57
C SER A 220 7.40 -14.65 8.03
N ARG A 221 6.33 -15.42 8.26
CA ARG A 221 5.88 -15.88 9.58
C ARG A 221 5.82 -17.40 9.68
N GLY A 222 6.43 -18.10 8.73
CA GLY A 222 6.40 -19.57 8.65
C GLY A 222 5.03 -20.16 8.30
N SER A 223 4.11 -19.34 7.78
CA SER A 223 2.77 -19.79 7.41
C SER A 223 2.76 -20.43 6.02
N ASN A 224 1.80 -21.31 5.75
CA ASN A 224 1.52 -21.78 4.39
C ASN A 224 0.66 -20.78 3.60
N THR A 225 0.09 -19.79 4.27
CA THR A 225 -0.74 -18.75 3.64
C THR A 225 0.06 -17.46 3.56
N THR A 226 0.02 -16.83 2.40
CA THR A 226 0.61 -15.51 2.15
C THR A 226 -0.48 -14.55 1.70
N VAL A 227 -0.53 -13.37 2.32
CA VAL A 227 -1.33 -12.23 1.87
C VAL A 227 -0.38 -11.30 1.13
N ILE A 228 -0.63 -11.13 -0.16
CA ILE A 228 0.01 -10.14 -1.00
C ILE A 228 -0.87 -8.90 -0.99
N GLU A 229 -0.32 -7.74 -0.67
CA GLU A 229 -0.96 -6.46 -0.90
C GLU A 229 -0.23 -5.73 -2.03
N MET A 230 -0.98 -5.31 -3.04
CA MET A 230 -0.51 -4.35 -4.04
C MET A 230 -0.57 -2.96 -3.39
N LEU A 231 0.59 -2.50 -2.94
CA LEU A 231 0.72 -1.41 -1.99
C LEU A 231 1.21 -0.14 -2.69
N ASP A 232 0.44 0.93 -2.53
CA ASP A 232 0.77 2.25 -3.06
C ASP A 232 1.14 3.20 -1.91
N PRO A 233 2.39 3.70 -1.84
CA PRO A 233 2.85 4.53 -0.71
C PRO A 233 2.04 5.81 -0.49
N VAL A 234 1.42 6.34 -1.55
CA VAL A 234 0.70 7.61 -1.51
C VAL A 234 -0.80 7.40 -1.79
N CYS A 235 -1.31 6.21 -1.52
CA CYS A 235 -2.74 5.93 -1.67
C CYS A 235 -3.53 6.40 -0.44
N PRO A 236 -4.43 7.39 -0.57
CA PRO A 236 -5.22 7.89 0.55
C PRO A 236 -6.21 6.86 1.09
N PHE A 237 -6.73 5.98 0.23
CA PHE A 237 -7.60 4.87 0.64
C PHE A 237 -6.85 3.81 1.47
N CYS A 238 -5.58 3.61 1.17
CA CYS A 238 -4.69 2.70 1.86
C CYS A 238 -4.37 3.24 3.25
N ALA A 239 -4.20 4.56 3.38
CA ALA A 239 -4.04 5.21 4.68
C ALA A 239 -5.22 4.95 5.63
N ALA A 240 -6.45 5.07 5.12
CA ALA A 240 -7.64 4.75 5.91
C ALA A 240 -7.73 3.25 6.27
N PHE A 241 -7.40 2.37 5.33
CA PHE A 241 -7.34 0.93 5.57
C PHE A 241 -6.30 0.57 6.65
N TYR A 242 -5.08 1.10 6.58
CA TYR A 242 -4.03 0.84 7.56
C TYR A 242 -4.37 1.41 8.94
N TYR A 243 -5.06 2.54 9.00
CA TYR A 243 -5.56 3.06 10.28
C TYR A 243 -6.61 2.14 10.91
N GLN A 244 -7.53 1.61 10.12
CA GLN A 244 -8.60 0.74 10.62
C GLN A 244 -8.10 -0.67 10.93
N TYR A 245 -7.18 -1.21 10.13
CA TYR A 245 -6.85 -2.64 10.11
C TYR A 245 -5.35 -2.97 10.11
N GLY A 246 -4.46 -1.99 9.94
CA GLY A 246 -3.02 -2.21 9.84
C GLY A 246 -2.42 -2.87 11.10
N GLY A 247 -2.86 -2.45 12.28
CA GLY A 247 -2.47 -3.07 13.54
C GLY A 247 -2.94 -4.54 13.68
N GLU A 248 -4.07 -4.89 13.06
CA GLU A 248 -4.55 -6.27 13.03
C GLU A 248 -3.80 -7.11 12.00
N MET A 249 -3.43 -6.55 10.85
CA MET A 249 -2.56 -7.21 9.86
C MET A 249 -1.21 -7.63 10.45
N GLU A 250 -0.62 -6.78 11.28
CA GLU A 250 0.61 -7.10 12.01
C GLU A 250 0.46 -8.28 12.99
N SER A 251 -0.77 -8.67 13.35
CA SER A 251 -1.03 -9.79 14.26
C SER A 251 -1.40 -11.11 13.54
N LEU A 252 -1.67 -11.07 12.23
CA LEU A 252 -2.16 -12.24 11.51
C LEU A 252 -1.08 -13.34 11.39
N PRO A 253 -1.42 -14.63 11.60
CA PRO A 253 -0.49 -15.75 11.47
C PRO A 253 -0.30 -16.17 9.99
N VAL A 254 -0.03 -15.19 9.12
CA VAL A 254 0.18 -15.36 7.67
C VAL A 254 1.48 -14.67 7.26
N ASN A 255 2.10 -15.11 6.17
CA ASN A 255 3.18 -14.30 5.60
C ASN A 255 2.55 -13.06 4.95
N LEU A 256 3.21 -11.93 5.05
CA LEU A 256 2.81 -10.72 4.33
C LEU A 256 3.78 -10.49 3.17
N LEU A 257 3.27 -10.06 2.03
CA LEU A 257 4.06 -9.62 0.91
C LEU A 257 3.50 -8.30 0.44
N PHE A 258 4.30 -7.24 0.45
CA PHE A 258 3.93 -5.98 -0.18
C PHE A 258 4.55 -5.94 -1.56
N LEU A 259 3.75 -5.68 -2.58
CA LEU A 259 4.17 -5.54 -3.97
C LEU A 259 3.96 -4.08 -4.37
N TYR A 260 5.02 -3.42 -4.82
CA TYR A 260 4.99 -1.99 -5.14
C TYR A 260 3.98 -1.70 -6.25
N PHE A 261 2.99 -0.87 -5.95
CA PHE A 261 1.94 -0.49 -6.91
C PHE A 261 1.78 1.05 -6.96
N PRO A 262 2.68 1.78 -7.63
CA PRO A 262 2.76 3.24 -7.58
C PRO A 262 1.75 3.99 -8.47
N THR A 263 0.46 3.67 -8.38
CA THR A 263 -0.56 4.31 -9.22
C THR A 263 -0.81 5.77 -8.87
N HIS A 264 -1.02 6.08 -7.59
CA HIS A 264 -1.25 7.43 -7.09
C HIS A 264 0.04 8.24 -7.11
N VAL A 265 1.20 7.59 -6.96
CA VAL A 265 2.50 8.26 -7.16
C VAL A 265 2.58 8.81 -8.59
N MET A 266 2.17 8.03 -9.60
CA MET A 266 2.16 8.50 -10.99
C MET A 266 1.19 9.65 -11.26
N ASP A 267 0.12 9.80 -10.48
CA ASP A 267 -0.82 10.91 -10.65
C ASP A 267 -0.13 12.26 -10.40
N TYR A 268 0.85 12.33 -9.49
CA TYR A 268 1.68 13.53 -9.30
C TYR A 268 2.47 13.87 -10.56
N TYR A 269 3.13 12.88 -11.17
CA TYR A 269 3.91 13.10 -12.39
C TYR A 269 3.01 13.54 -13.55
N TYR A 270 1.88 12.85 -13.78
CA TYR A 270 0.96 13.24 -14.85
C TYR A 270 0.32 14.61 -14.61
N SER A 271 0.01 14.95 -13.37
CA SER A 271 -0.48 16.29 -13.01
C SER A 271 0.57 17.36 -13.27
N ALA A 272 1.85 17.09 -13.01
CA ALA A 272 2.94 18.01 -13.31
C ALA A 272 3.06 18.30 -14.81
N LEU A 273 2.83 17.29 -15.66
CA LEU A 273 2.87 17.42 -17.12
C LEU A 273 1.66 18.17 -17.70
N GLN A 274 0.52 18.16 -17.01
CA GLN A 274 -0.69 18.89 -17.41
C GLN A 274 -0.64 20.37 -16.99
N GLY A 275 0.37 20.76 -16.20
CA GLY A 275 0.64 22.11 -15.70
C GLY A 275 0.56 23.19 -16.75
#